data_AF-A0A367IUL8-F1
#
_entry.id   AF-A0A367IUL8-F1
#
_cell.length_a   1.000
_cell.length_b   1.000
_cell.length_c   1.000
_cell.angle_alpha   90.00
_cell.angle_beta   90.00
_cell.angle_gamma   90.00
#
_symmetry.space_group_name_H-M   'P 1'
#
loop_
_entity.id
_entity.type
_entity.pdbx_description
1 polymer ?
#
loop_
_entity_poly.entity_id
_entity_poly.type
_entity_poly.pdbx_seq_one_letter_code
_entity_poly.pdbx_strand_id
1 'polypeptide(L)'
;MTQNKQSLIVYGAAAALLAALSTGLAYYVIEDDRKVQRRKTARRAERNASKLLSQISEQRQAIETSIQSIAPVLELECDDKAFKQKEFTLAQSNELLLRLMEQLDAIQPLSLVAGEAVEKPTELEEELADHLKNKKRSVIDAINVLFQRLDECNEKLKKEGIKREEAAKERARIEKEEQERLAREEEERKRIEEEKAQKAREEQERVAQEEALRRQKEEEEQLAREAEQKAREEQEHMVQEEALRRQKEEEQLAKEAEELAQKTAEEERIREAEQVEIERPEEGSGIFVQAEPTTIELNE
;
A
#
# COMPACT_ATOMS: atom_id res chain seq x y z
N MET A 1 -90.17 -22.23 -95.92
CA MET A 1 -88.94 -22.63 -95.19
C MET A 1 -87.87 -21.52 -95.10
N THR A 2 -87.81 -20.53 -96.00
CA THR A 2 -86.77 -19.48 -96.01
C THR A 2 -86.82 -18.52 -94.82
N GLN A 3 -88.01 -18.07 -94.39
CA GLN A 3 -88.17 -17.12 -93.28
C GLN A 3 -87.51 -17.61 -91.97
N ASN A 4 -87.63 -18.90 -91.63
CA ASN A 4 -86.99 -19.48 -90.43
C ASN A 4 -85.46 -19.42 -90.45
N LYS A 5 -84.81 -19.29 -91.62
CA LYS A 5 -83.35 -19.09 -91.71
C LYS A 5 -82.98 -17.64 -91.43
N GLN A 6 -83.77 -16.68 -91.90
CA GLN A 6 -83.52 -15.25 -91.67
C GLN A 6 -83.74 -14.88 -90.19
N SER A 7 -84.82 -15.36 -89.56
CA SER A 7 -85.03 -15.13 -88.12
C SER A 7 -83.92 -15.73 -87.26
N LEU A 8 -83.45 -16.95 -87.57
CA LEU A 8 -82.37 -17.61 -86.83
C LEU A 8 -81.03 -16.86 -86.95
N ILE A 9 -80.74 -16.24 -88.11
CA ILE A 9 -79.57 -15.36 -88.27
C ILE A 9 -79.71 -14.08 -87.44
N VAL A 10 -80.88 -13.44 -87.43
CA VAL A 10 -81.13 -12.22 -86.64
C VAL A 10 -81.05 -12.49 -85.14
N TYR A 11 -81.65 -13.58 -84.65
CA TYR A 11 -81.54 -13.97 -83.24
C TYR A 11 -80.11 -14.38 -82.85
N GLY A 12 -79.37 -15.05 -83.74
CA GLY A 12 -77.95 -15.37 -83.53
C GLY A 12 -77.08 -14.11 -83.41
N ALA A 13 -77.28 -13.13 -84.29
CA ALA A 13 -76.56 -11.85 -84.23
C ALA A 13 -76.92 -11.05 -82.96
N ALA A 14 -78.20 -11.01 -82.58
CA ALA A 14 -78.64 -10.36 -81.35
C ALA A 14 -78.04 -11.04 -80.10
N ALA A 15 -78.01 -12.37 -80.04
CA ALA A 15 -77.40 -13.12 -78.95
C ALA A 15 -75.87 -12.86 -78.86
N ALA A 16 -75.17 -12.82 -80.00
CA ALA A 16 -73.74 -12.49 -80.03
C ALA A 16 -73.44 -11.07 -79.53
N LEU A 17 -74.27 -10.08 -79.89
CA LEU A 17 -74.15 -8.71 -79.39
C LEU A 17 -74.41 -8.62 -77.88
N LEU A 18 -75.44 -9.32 -77.37
CA LEU A 18 -75.71 -9.39 -75.92
C LEU A 18 -74.58 -10.10 -75.14
N ALA A 19 -73.93 -11.11 -75.73
CA ALA A 19 -72.75 -11.77 -75.15
C ALA A 19 -71.51 -10.84 -75.13
N ALA A 20 -71.28 -10.08 -76.21
CA ALA A 20 -70.19 -9.11 -76.28
C ALA A 20 -70.38 -7.94 -75.28
N LEU A 21 -71.62 -7.44 -75.16
CA LEU A 21 -71.94 -6.37 -74.21
C LEU A 21 -71.86 -6.85 -72.75
N SER A 22 -72.36 -8.05 -72.43
CA SER A 22 -72.28 -8.58 -71.07
C SER A 22 -70.85 -8.94 -70.63
N THR A 23 -70.02 -9.47 -71.53
CA THR A 23 -68.59 -9.69 -71.25
C THR A 23 -67.79 -8.39 -71.13
N GLY A 24 -68.09 -7.37 -71.94
CA GLY A 24 -67.50 -6.03 -71.80
C GLY A 24 -67.86 -5.34 -70.48
N LEU A 25 -69.13 -5.42 -70.05
CA LEU A 25 -69.57 -4.90 -68.75
C LEU A 25 -68.93 -5.67 -67.58
N ALA A 26 -68.85 -6.99 -67.67
CA ALA A 26 -68.17 -7.81 -66.65
C ALA A 26 -66.67 -7.47 -66.55
N TYR A 27 -65.98 -7.27 -67.68
CA TYR A 27 -64.59 -6.80 -67.70
C TYR A 27 -64.43 -5.45 -67.01
N TYR A 28 -65.27 -4.47 -67.34
CA TYR A 28 -65.22 -3.13 -66.74
C TYR A 28 -65.41 -3.17 -65.21
N VAL A 29 -66.37 -3.96 -64.71
CA VAL A 29 -66.61 -4.13 -63.26
C VAL A 29 -65.41 -4.80 -62.56
N ILE A 30 -64.80 -5.80 -63.20
CA ILE A 30 -63.58 -6.46 -62.68
C ILE A 30 -62.39 -5.48 -62.67
N GLU A 31 -62.26 -4.61 -63.68
CA GLU A 31 -61.19 -3.62 -63.75
C GLU A 31 -61.37 -2.50 -62.70
N ASP A 32 -62.60 -2.06 -62.45
CA ASP A 32 -62.87 -1.04 -61.41
C ASP A 32 -62.70 -1.60 -59.99
N ASP A 33 -63.17 -2.82 -59.69
CA ASP A 33 -62.85 -3.44 -58.39
C ASP A 33 -61.32 -3.60 -58.23
N ARG A 34 -60.59 -4.06 -59.25
CA ARG A 34 -59.12 -4.10 -59.20
C ARG A 34 -58.49 -2.73 -58.88
N LYS A 35 -58.97 -1.63 -59.49
CA LYS A 35 -58.52 -0.26 -59.17
C LYS A 35 -58.86 0.15 -57.73
N VAL A 36 -60.06 -0.21 -57.26
CA VAL A 36 -60.52 0.05 -55.89
C VAL A 36 -59.74 -0.77 -54.85
N GLN A 37 -59.44 -2.05 -55.11
CA GLN A 37 -58.59 -2.88 -54.25
C GLN A 37 -57.16 -2.35 -54.23
N ARG A 38 -56.57 -2.01 -55.39
CA ARG A 38 -55.23 -1.39 -55.49
C ARG A 38 -55.12 -0.10 -54.67
N ARG A 39 -56.11 0.80 -54.77
CA ARG A 39 -56.21 2.00 -53.92
C ARG A 39 -56.36 1.67 -52.43
N LYS A 40 -57.06 0.60 -52.06
CA LYS A 40 -57.19 0.12 -50.66
C LYS A 40 -55.89 -0.49 -50.14
N THR A 41 -55.13 -1.25 -50.94
CA THR A 41 -53.85 -1.83 -50.55
C THR A 41 -52.77 -0.77 -50.43
N ALA A 42 -52.63 0.13 -51.41
CA ALA A 42 -51.71 1.28 -51.38
C ALA A 42 -51.91 2.12 -50.11
N ARG A 43 -53.16 2.47 -49.78
CA ARG A 43 -53.50 3.23 -48.54
C ARG A 43 -53.33 2.43 -47.25
N ARG A 44 -53.28 1.09 -47.28
CA ARG A 44 -52.93 0.26 -46.11
C ARG A 44 -51.42 0.17 -45.94
N ALA A 45 -50.69 -0.01 -47.03
CA ALA A 45 -49.22 -0.01 -47.05
C ALA A 45 -48.66 1.34 -46.58
N GLU A 46 -49.19 2.46 -47.08
CA GLU A 46 -48.78 3.79 -46.62
C GLU A 46 -49.00 3.96 -45.12
N ARG A 47 -50.18 3.61 -44.59
CA ARG A 47 -50.46 3.73 -43.15
C ARG A 47 -49.54 2.86 -42.30
N ASN A 48 -49.13 1.70 -42.79
CA ASN A 48 -48.20 0.81 -42.10
C ASN A 48 -46.77 1.37 -42.15
N ALA A 49 -46.31 1.86 -43.32
CA ALA A 49 -45.01 2.52 -43.46
C ALA A 49 -44.91 3.82 -42.65
N SER A 50 -45.95 4.67 -42.66
CA SER A 50 -46.06 5.87 -41.82
C SER A 50 -46.01 5.52 -40.33
N LYS A 51 -46.61 4.40 -39.88
CA LYS A 51 -46.47 3.93 -38.49
C LYS A 51 -45.05 3.50 -38.14
N LEU A 52 -44.39 2.73 -39.01
CA LEU A 52 -43.00 2.32 -38.81
C LEU A 52 -42.07 3.54 -38.73
N LEU A 53 -42.25 4.53 -39.62
CA LEU A 53 -41.52 5.80 -39.57
C LEU A 53 -41.78 6.59 -38.26
N SER A 54 -43.00 6.59 -37.74
CA SER A 54 -43.29 7.17 -36.42
C SER A 54 -42.58 6.43 -35.28
N GLN A 55 -42.57 5.09 -35.30
CA GLN A 55 -41.89 4.27 -34.28
C GLN A 55 -40.36 4.47 -34.32
N ILE A 56 -39.78 4.54 -35.51
CA ILE A 56 -38.36 4.88 -35.70
C ILE A 56 -38.07 6.30 -35.17
N SER A 57 -38.98 7.27 -35.39
CA SER A 57 -38.82 8.63 -34.83
C SER A 57 -38.96 8.68 -33.31
N GLU A 58 -39.78 7.82 -32.69
CA GLU A 58 -39.91 7.68 -31.24
C GLU A 58 -38.64 7.06 -30.63
N GLN A 59 -38.13 5.99 -31.24
CA GLN A 59 -36.84 5.38 -30.87
C GLN A 59 -35.67 6.37 -31.03
N ARG A 60 -35.66 7.14 -32.12
CA ARG A 60 -34.70 8.23 -32.35
C ARG A 60 -34.74 9.28 -31.23
N GLN A 61 -35.93 9.64 -30.75
CA GLN A 61 -36.09 10.60 -29.65
C GLN A 61 -35.59 10.03 -28.32
N ALA A 62 -35.80 8.74 -28.04
CA ALA A 62 -35.22 8.08 -26.87
C ALA A 62 -33.68 8.09 -26.90
N ILE A 63 -33.07 7.77 -28.05
CA ILE A 63 -31.61 7.84 -28.23
C ILE A 63 -31.11 9.30 -28.07
N GLU A 64 -31.84 10.28 -28.63
CA GLU A 64 -31.53 11.69 -28.46
C GLU A 64 -31.49 12.12 -26.99
N THR A 65 -32.47 11.69 -26.17
CA THR A 65 -32.44 11.97 -24.72
C THR A 65 -31.28 11.30 -24.01
N SER A 66 -30.87 10.09 -24.43
CA SER A 66 -29.70 9.39 -23.89
C SER A 66 -28.40 10.16 -24.16
N ILE A 67 -28.17 10.58 -25.41
CA ILE A 67 -27.00 11.38 -25.80
C ILE A 67 -27.00 12.73 -25.07
N GLN A 68 -28.15 13.42 -25.02
CA GLN A 68 -28.28 14.70 -24.31
C GLN A 68 -27.98 14.58 -22.81
N SER A 69 -28.33 13.46 -22.16
CA SER A 69 -28.02 13.23 -20.74
C SER A 69 -26.52 13.11 -20.45
N ILE A 70 -25.70 12.75 -21.44
CA ILE A 70 -24.26 12.53 -21.30
C ILE A 70 -23.49 13.81 -21.58
N ALA A 71 -23.88 14.56 -22.62
CA ALA A 71 -23.18 15.74 -23.14
C ALA A 71 -22.72 16.76 -22.08
N PRO A 72 -23.55 17.23 -21.11
CA PRO A 72 -23.10 18.20 -20.11
C PRO A 72 -22.24 17.58 -19.01
N VAL A 73 -22.30 16.25 -18.82
CA VAL A 73 -21.60 15.53 -17.74
C VAL A 73 -20.24 14.98 -18.21
N LEU A 74 -19.82 15.23 -19.46
CA LEU A 74 -18.47 14.92 -19.94
C LEU A 74 -17.41 15.94 -19.48
N GLU A 75 -17.84 17.10 -18.98
CA GLU A 75 -16.97 18.21 -18.58
C GLU A 75 -16.82 18.39 -17.05
N LEU A 76 -17.56 17.59 -16.26
CA LEU A 76 -17.37 17.51 -14.80
C LEU A 76 -16.46 16.33 -14.43
N GLU A 77 -15.69 16.50 -13.35
CA GLU A 77 -15.02 15.39 -12.68
C GLU A 77 -16.05 14.33 -12.27
N CYS A 78 -15.80 13.09 -12.70
CA CYS A 78 -16.68 11.94 -12.51
C CYS A 78 -15.82 10.72 -12.21
N ASP A 79 -16.32 9.80 -11.39
CA ASP A 79 -15.67 8.53 -11.12
C ASP A 79 -15.51 7.65 -12.38
N ASP A 80 -14.55 6.74 -12.37
CA ASP A 80 -14.24 5.89 -13.52
C ASP A 80 -15.37 4.91 -13.89
N LYS A 81 -16.26 4.60 -12.94
CA LYS A 81 -17.44 3.76 -13.21
C LYS A 81 -18.49 4.57 -13.96
N ALA A 82 -18.79 5.81 -13.56
CA ALA A 82 -19.65 6.71 -14.32
C ALA A 82 -19.05 7.08 -15.69
N PHE A 83 -17.72 7.22 -15.80
CA PHE A 83 -17.05 7.44 -17.08
C PHE A 83 -17.24 6.25 -18.04
N LYS A 84 -16.94 5.02 -17.59
CA LYS A 84 -17.15 3.79 -18.37
C LYS A 84 -18.63 3.55 -18.69
N GLN A 85 -19.55 3.98 -17.82
CA GLN A 85 -20.99 3.92 -18.10
C GLN A 85 -21.38 4.87 -19.25
N LYS A 86 -20.84 6.10 -19.28
CA LYS A 86 -21.07 7.04 -20.40
C LYS A 86 -20.49 6.52 -21.72
N GLU A 87 -19.27 5.98 -21.67
CA GLU A 87 -18.63 5.31 -22.81
C GLU A 87 -19.52 4.19 -23.37
N PHE A 88 -20.00 3.29 -22.51
CA PHE A 88 -20.93 2.23 -22.88
C PHE A 88 -22.24 2.77 -23.46
N THR A 89 -22.85 3.80 -22.87
CA THR A 89 -24.13 4.36 -23.37
C THR A 89 -23.95 5.14 -24.69
N LEU A 90 -22.81 5.77 -24.94
CA LEU A 90 -22.50 6.36 -26.25
C LEU A 90 -22.29 5.26 -27.31
N ALA A 91 -21.53 4.21 -27.01
CA ALA A 91 -21.37 3.06 -27.90
C ALA A 91 -22.72 2.37 -28.21
N GLN A 92 -23.55 2.14 -27.19
CA GLN A 92 -24.90 1.61 -27.33
C GLN A 92 -25.80 2.54 -28.18
N SER A 93 -25.69 3.85 -28.02
CA SER A 93 -26.44 4.83 -28.82
C SER A 93 -26.04 4.77 -30.30
N ASN A 94 -24.75 4.59 -30.60
CA ASN A 94 -24.25 4.44 -31.97
C ASN A 94 -24.84 3.20 -32.66
N GLU A 95 -24.76 2.03 -32.01
CA GLU A 95 -25.35 0.78 -32.52
C GLU A 95 -26.85 0.90 -32.78
N LEU A 96 -27.58 1.60 -31.89
CA LEU A 96 -29.00 1.84 -32.07
C LEU A 96 -29.29 2.78 -33.26
N LEU A 97 -28.53 3.86 -33.46
CA LEU A 97 -28.69 4.75 -34.63
C LEU A 97 -28.39 4.03 -35.95
N LEU A 98 -27.34 3.20 -35.99
CA LEU A 98 -27.01 2.37 -37.16
C LEU A 98 -28.16 1.41 -37.50
N ARG A 99 -28.78 0.81 -36.47
CA ARG A 99 -29.96 -0.05 -36.64
C ARG A 99 -31.20 0.69 -37.14
N LEU A 100 -31.41 1.94 -36.70
CA LEU A 100 -32.49 2.78 -37.25
C LEU A 100 -32.25 3.10 -38.72
N MET A 101 -31.00 3.32 -39.15
CA MET A 101 -30.66 3.51 -40.57
C MET A 101 -30.93 2.24 -41.40
N GLU A 102 -30.52 1.06 -40.92
CA GLU A 102 -30.84 -0.23 -41.56
C GLU A 102 -32.36 -0.41 -41.75
N GLN A 103 -33.14 -0.12 -40.69
CA GLN A 103 -34.60 -0.17 -40.74
C GLN A 103 -35.21 0.85 -41.71
N LEU A 104 -34.63 2.04 -41.82
CA LEU A 104 -35.06 3.05 -42.80
C LEU A 104 -34.76 2.61 -44.22
N ASP A 105 -33.64 1.95 -44.49
CA ASP A 105 -33.28 1.46 -45.83
C ASP A 105 -34.05 0.24 -46.29
N ALA A 106 -34.52 -0.60 -45.36
CA ALA A 106 -35.56 -1.59 -45.65
C ALA A 106 -36.90 -0.95 -46.09
N ILE A 107 -37.19 0.29 -45.69
CA ILE A 107 -38.38 1.02 -46.17
C ILE A 107 -38.11 1.59 -47.57
N GLN A 108 -38.68 0.92 -48.58
CA GLN A 108 -38.73 1.37 -49.97
C GLN A 108 -40.14 1.91 -50.32
N PRO A 109 -40.38 3.24 -50.30
CA PRO A 109 -41.74 3.78 -50.40
C PRO A 109 -42.53 3.37 -51.64
N LEU A 110 -41.89 3.33 -52.81
CA LEU A 110 -42.56 3.00 -54.07
C LEU A 110 -42.91 1.51 -54.14
N SER A 111 -41.96 0.63 -53.83
CA SER A 111 -42.12 -0.82 -53.79
C SER A 111 -43.23 -1.23 -52.82
N LEU A 112 -43.31 -0.58 -51.64
CA LEU A 112 -44.34 -0.84 -50.64
C LEU A 112 -45.74 -0.37 -51.07
N VAL A 113 -45.86 0.76 -51.78
CA VAL A 113 -47.16 1.37 -52.12
C VAL A 113 -47.74 0.84 -53.43
N ALA A 114 -46.91 0.66 -54.47
CA ALA A 114 -47.33 0.16 -55.79
C ALA A 114 -47.20 -1.36 -55.95
N GLY A 115 -46.32 -2.00 -55.19
CA GLY A 115 -45.96 -3.41 -55.33
C GLY A 115 -44.89 -3.68 -56.40
N GLU A 116 -44.09 -4.73 -56.20
CA GLU A 116 -42.94 -5.07 -57.06
C GLU A 116 -43.31 -5.49 -58.49
N ALA A 117 -44.55 -5.97 -58.69
CA ALA A 117 -44.99 -6.62 -59.93
C ALA A 117 -45.76 -5.71 -60.91
N VAL A 118 -45.59 -4.39 -60.83
CA VAL A 118 -46.43 -3.42 -61.55
C VAL A 118 -45.62 -2.49 -62.44
N GLU A 119 -45.83 -2.58 -63.76
CA GLU A 119 -45.08 -1.82 -64.78
C GLU A 119 -45.18 -0.30 -64.63
N LYS A 120 -46.30 0.22 -64.12
CA LYS A 120 -46.52 1.65 -63.87
C LYS A 120 -47.33 1.90 -62.58
N PRO A 121 -46.79 2.70 -61.64
CA PRO A 121 -47.59 3.31 -60.57
C PRO A 121 -48.77 4.13 -61.12
N THR A 122 -49.75 4.40 -60.26
CA THR A 122 -50.78 5.43 -60.49
C THR A 122 -50.42 6.70 -59.74
N GLU A 123 -50.91 7.86 -60.19
CA GLU A 123 -50.65 9.18 -59.60
C GLU A 123 -50.84 9.20 -58.06
N LEU A 124 -51.88 8.52 -57.56
CA LEU A 124 -52.16 8.38 -56.12
C LEU A 124 -51.12 7.53 -55.38
N GLU A 125 -50.50 6.55 -56.02
CA GLU A 125 -49.42 5.75 -55.43
C GLU A 125 -48.09 6.51 -55.45
N GLU A 126 -47.85 7.34 -56.46
CA GLU A 126 -46.71 8.26 -56.52
C GLU A 126 -46.82 9.33 -55.43
N GLU A 127 -47.99 9.97 -55.27
CA GLU A 127 -48.27 10.93 -54.19
C GLU A 127 -48.05 10.32 -52.79
N LEU A 128 -48.59 9.12 -52.54
CA LEU A 128 -48.39 8.42 -51.27
C LEU A 128 -46.93 7.99 -51.05
N ALA A 129 -46.23 7.56 -52.11
CA ALA A 129 -44.82 7.21 -52.04
C ALA A 129 -43.94 8.44 -51.79
N ASP A 130 -44.24 9.61 -52.38
CA ASP A 130 -43.49 10.85 -52.18
C ASP A 130 -43.71 11.44 -50.77
N HIS A 131 -44.94 11.38 -50.26
CA HIS A 131 -45.24 11.69 -48.86
C HIS A 131 -44.40 10.81 -47.90
N LEU A 132 -44.25 9.52 -48.18
CA LEU A 132 -43.36 8.62 -47.43
C LEU A 132 -41.87 8.91 -47.63
N LYS A 133 -41.41 9.22 -48.86
CA LYS A 133 -40.00 9.62 -49.13
C LYS A 133 -39.64 10.86 -48.31
N ASN A 134 -40.50 11.86 -48.29
CA ASN A 134 -40.29 13.10 -47.54
C ASN A 134 -40.23 12.86 -46.03
N LYS A 135 -41.07 11.97 -45.48
CA LYS A 135 -40.96 11.52 -44.08
C LYS A 135 -39.66 10.74 -43.83
N LYS A 136 -39.33 9.72 -44.63
CA LYS A 136 -38.08 8.94 -44.50
C LYS A 136 -36.87 9.86 -44.50
N ARG A 137 -36.81 10.82 -45.43
CA ARG A 137 -35.75 11.82 -45.51
C ARG A 137 -35.64 12.66 -44.25
N SER A 138 -36.75 13.22 -43.75
CA SER A 138 -36.76 14.01 -42.50
C SER A 138 -36.27 13.21 -41.27
N VAL A 139 -36.54 11.90 -41.21
CA VAL A 139 -36.01 11.03 -40.15
C VAL A 139 -34.52 10.75 -40.33
N ILE A 140 -34.05 10.49 -41.56
CA ILE A 140 -32.61 10.33 -41.89
C ILE A 140 -31.83 11.60 -41.54
N ASP A 141 -32.30 12.77 -41.99
CA ASP A 141 -31.64 14.05 -41.74
C ASP A 141 -31.53 14.33 -40.22
N ALA A 142 -32.55 13.95 -39.44
CA ALA A 142 -32.51 14.02 -37.97
C ALA A 142 -31.55 12.99 -37.32
N ILE A 143 -31.43 11.78 -37.87
CA ILE A 143 -30.47 10.77 -37.39
C ILE A 143 -29.02 11.21 -37.68
N ASN A 144 -28.77 11.80 -38.84
CA ASN A 144 -27.44 12.33 -39.20
C ASN A 144 -26.97 13.43 -38.23
N VAL A 145 -27.88 14.28 -37.75
CA VAL A 145 -27.59 15.26 -36.69
C VAL A 145 -27.28 14.58 -35.34
N LEU A 146 -27.85 13.42 -35.04
CA LEU A 146 -27.49 12.66 -33.84
C LEU A 146 -26.14 11.95 -33.96
N PHE A 147 -25.77 11.44 -35.14
CA PHE A 147 -24.40 10.94 -35.39
C PHE A 147 -23.36 12.06 -35.18
N GLN A 148 -23.57 13.25 -35.74
CA GLN A 148 -22.67 14.40 -35.54
C GLN A 148 -22.49 14.76 -34.05
N ARG A 149 -23.59 14.83 -33.29
CA ARG A 149 -23.53 15.07 -31.83
C ARG A 149 -22.85 13.92 -31.07
N LEU A 150 -23.00 12.69 -31.53
CA LEU A 150 -22.38 11.51 -30.93
C LEU A 150 -20.87 11.50 -31.19
N ASP A 151 -20.42 11.89 -32.39
CA ASP A 151 -19.01 12.11 -32.71
C ASP A 151 -18.39 13.23 -31.86
N GLU A 152 -19.09 14.37 -31.69
CA GLU A 152 -18.67 15.43 -30.77
C GLU A 152 -18.52 14.93 -29.32
N CYS A 153 -19.48 14.13 -28.84
CA CYS A 153 -19.42 13.51 -27.51
C CYS A 153 -18.28 12.50 -27.38
N ASN A 154 -18.03 11.69 -28.41
CA ASN A 154 -16.93 10.74 -28.46
C ASN A 154 -15.57 11.45 -28.46
N GLU A 155 -15.42 12.57 -29.19
CA GLU A 155 -14.19 13.36 -29.17
C GLU A 155 -13.94 14.07 -27.84
N LYS A 156 -14.99 14.51 -27.14
CA LYS A 156 -14.88 14.96 -25.74
C LYS A 156 -14.45 13.82 -24.81
N LEU A 157 -15.11 12.66 -24.91
CA LEU A 157 -14.83 11.47 -24.10
C LEU A 157 -13.38 10.99 -24.27
N LYS A 158 -12.88 10.89 -25.51
CA LYS A 158 -11.48 10.51 -25.79
C LYS A 158 -10.48 11.45 -25.12
N LYS A 159 -10.67 12.77 -25.27
CA LYS A 159 -9.80 13.80 -24.67
C LYS A 159 -9.81 13.71 -23.15
N GLU A 160 -10.97 13.49 -22.55
CA GLU A 160 -11.13 13.31 -21.10
C GLU A 160 -10.51 11.99 -20.61
N GLY A 161 -10.61 10.90 -21.39
CA GLY A 161 -9.92 9.63 -21.13
C GLY A 161 -8.40 9.77 -21.13
N ILE A 162 -7.82 10.51 -22.08
CA ILE A 162 -6.38 10.80 -22.15
C ILE A 162 -5.92 11.56 -20.90
N LYS A 163 -6.60 12.65 -20.51
CA LYS A 163 -6.29 13.40 -19.27
C LYS A 163 -6.30 12.48 -18.03
N ARG A 164 -7.26 11.55 -17.95
CA ARG A 164 -7.39 10.60 -16.84
C ARG A 164 -6.24 9.60 -16.81
N GLU A 165 -5.82 9.10 -17.97
CA GLU A 165 -4.66 8.23 -18.09
C GLU A 165 -3.35 8.97 -17.69
N GLU A 166 -3.21 10.24 -18.11
CA GLU A 166 -2.10 11.12 -17.71
C GLU A 166 -2.11 11.39 -16.20
N ALA A 167 -3.26 11.77 -15.63
CA ALA A 167 -3.40 12.00 -14.19
C ALA A 167 -3.17 10.72 -13.35
N ALA A 168 -3.57 9.55 -13.85
CA ALA A 168 -3.30 8.27 -13.22
C ALA A 168 -1.79 7.92 -13.27
N LYS A 169 -1.12 8.16 -14.41
CA LYS A 169 0.33 8.00 -14.54
C LYS A 169 1.10 8.95 -13.62
N GLU A 170 0.66 10.20 -13.50
CA GLU A 170 1.30 11.19 -12.62
C GLU A 170 1.16 10.79 -11.15
N ARG A 171 -0.05 10.41 -10.70
CA ARG A 171 -0.29 9.87 -9.36
C ARG A 171 0.58 8.64 -9.09
N ALA A 172 0.66 7.70 -10.04
CA ALA A 172 1.50 6.51 -9.92
C ALA A 172 3.01 6.78 -10.02
N ARG A 173 3.44 7.97 -10.49
CA ARG A 173 4.84 8.43 -10.38
C ARG A 173 5.11 9.02 -9.00
N ILE A 174 4.23 9.89 -8.52
CA ILE A 174 4.31 10.51 -7.18
C ILE A 174 4.30 9.43 -6.10
N GLU A 175 3.39 8.46 -6.16
CA GLU A 175 3.31 7.36 -5.19
C GLU A 175 4.62 6.54 -5.13
N LYS A 176 5.27 6.30 -6.28
CA LYS A 176 6.57 5.62 -6.35
C LYS A 176 7.71 6.47 -5.79
N GLU A 177 7.69 7.77 -6.08
CA GLU A 177 8.68 8.72 -5.57
C GLU A 177 8.57 8.88 -4.04
N GLU A 178 7.35 8.89 -3.49
CA GLU A 178 7.10 8.86 -2.05
C GLU A 178 7.52 7.53 -1.42
N GLN A 179 7.18 6.38 -2.02
CA GLN A 179 7.63 5.06 -1.57
C GLN A 179 9.17 4.94 -1.59
N GLU A 180 9.84 5.42 -2.64
CA GLU A 180 11.31 5.42 -2.73
C GLU A 180 11.95 6.34 -1.69
N ARG A 181 11.37 7.53 -1.46
CA ARG A 181 11.83 8.44 -0.39
C ARG A 181 11.67 7.82 1.01
N LEU A 182 10.53 7.18 1.29
CA LEU A 182 10.30 6.50 2.56
C LEU A 182 11.27 5.32 2.76
N ALA A 183 11.52 4.52 1.72
CA ALA A 183 12.48 3.43 1.78
C ALA A 183 13.91 3.92 2.05
N ARG A 184 14.33 5.02 1.42
CA ARG A 184 15.63 5.66 1.67
C ARG A 184 15.74 6.22 3.09
N GLU A 185 14.69 6.87 3.61
CA GLU A 185 14.69 7.37 4.98
C GLU A 185 14.72 6.22 6.02
N GLU A 186 14.03 5.10 5.75
CA GLU A 186 14.08 3.91 6.60
C GLU A 186 15.49 3.26 6.59
N GLU A 187 16.15 3.22 5.42
CA GLU A 187 17.53 2.72 5.32
C GLU A 187 18.53 3.65 6.03
N GLU A 188 18.40 4.97 5.87
CA GLU A 188 19.25 5.95 6.58
C GLU A 188 19.06 5.87 8.10
N ARG A 189 17.81 5.76 8.58
CA ARG A 189 17.50 5.53 10.00
C ARG A 189 18.17 4.27 10.54
N LYS A 190 18.11 3.15 9.80
CA LYS A 190 18.79 1.90 10.17
C LYS A 190 20.31 2.07 10.24
N ARG A 191 20.93 2.71 9.25
CA ARG A 191 22.38 2.99 9.27
C ARG A 191 22.79 3.85 10.47
N ILE A 192 22.00 4.87 10.81
CA ILE A 192 22.24 5.72 12.00
C ILE A 192 22.06 4.95 13.31
N GLU A 193 21.12 4.00 13.37
CA GLU A 193 20.90 3.13 14.53
C GLU A 193 22.04 2.09 14.68
N GLU A 194 22.49 1.48 13.57
CA GLU A 194 23.64 0.58 13.52
C GLU A 194 24.94 1.30 13.90
N GLU A 195 25.18 2.52 13.41
CA GLU A 195 26.36 3.33 13.77
C GLU A 195 26.37 3.69 15.25
N LYS A 196 25.20 4.04 15.82
CA LYS A 196 25.05 4.26 17.27
C LYS A 196 25.28 2.99 18.08
N ALA A 197 24.78 1.85 17.60
CA ALA A 197 24.97 0.55 18.26
C ALA A 197 26.45 0.08 18.18
N GLN A 198 27.17 0.39 17.09
CA GLN A 198 28.61 0.16 16.98
C GLN A 198 29.37 1.05 17.96
N LYS A 199 29.14 2.36 17.96
CA LYS A 199 29.79 3.30 18.90
C LYS A 199 29.55 2.95 20.36
N ALA A 200 28.33 2.55 20.72
CA ALA A 200 28.01 2.09 22.07
C ALA A 200 28.78 0.80 22.46
N ARG A 201 29.06 -0.10 21.51
CA ARG A 201 29.90 -1.29 21.74
C ARG A 201 31.38 -0.93 21.84
N GLU A 202 31.88 -0.06 20.97
CA GLU A 202 33.27 0.44 21.03
C GLU A 202 33.55 1.18 22.33
N GLU A 203 32.59 1.98 22.82
CA GLU A 203 32.69 2.66 24.11
C GLU A 203 32.65 1.68 25.29
N GLN A 204 31.74 0.69 25.28
CA GLN A 204 31.72 -0.38 26.28
C GLN A 204 33.00 -1.21 26.28
N GLU A 205 33.54 -1.54 25.12
CA GLU A 205 34.79 -2.29 25.01
C GLU A 205 35.98 -1.46 25.52
N ARG A 206 36.06 -0.17 25.18
CA ARG A 206 37.07 0.74 25.72
C ARG A 206 37.00 0.86 27.24
N VAL A 207 35.81 1.00 27.81
CA VAL A 207 35.61 1.05 29.27
C VAL A 207 36.04 -0.26 29.92
N ALA A 208 35.68 -1.41 29.34
CA ALA A 208 36.10 -2.72 29.84
C ALA A 208 37.63 -2.93 29.75
N GLN A 209 38.28 -2.48 28.68
CA GLN A 209 39.74 -2.51 28.52
C GLN A 209 40.43 -1.58 29.53
N GLU A 210 39.91 -0.37 29.75
CA GLU A 210 40.47 0.59 30.72
C GLU A 210 40.29 0.10 32.17
N GLU A 211 39.14 -0.50 32.50
CA GLU A 211 38.91 -1.10 33.81
C GLU A 211 39.80 -2.34 34.04
N ALA A 212 39.97 -3.20 33.05
CA ALA A 212 40.89 -4.33 33.13
C ALA A 212 42.36 -3.88 33.33
N LEU A 213 42.80 -2.84 32.61
CA LEU A 213 44.14 -2.26 32.78
C LEU A 213 44.31 -1.58 34.15
N ARG A 214 43.25 -0.96 34.69
CA ARG A 214 43.24 -0.44 36.07
C ARG A 214 43.41 -1.56 37.09
N ARG A 215 42.60 -2.63 37.00
CA ARG A 215 42.68 -3.77 37.91
C ARG A 215 44.06 -4.43 37.87
N GLN A 216 44.65 -4.63 36.69
CA GLN A 216 46.02 -5.14 36.59
C GLN A 216 47.05 -4.24 37.31
N LYS A 217 46.94 -2.91 37.19
CA LYS A 217 47.83 -1.98 37.90
C LYS A 217 47.57 -1.93 39.41
N GLU A 218 46.32 -2.04 39.83
CA GLU A 218 45.92 -2.09 41.23
C GLU A 218 46.35 -3.42 41.89
N GLU A 219 46.38 -4.53 41.13
CA GLU A 219 46.95 -5.82 41.52
C GLU A 219 48.50 -5.78 41.55
N GLU A 220 49.16 -5.20 40.55
CA GLU A 220 50.63 -4.98 40.56
C GLU A 220 51.06 -4.08 41.72
N GLU A 221 50.31 -3.01 42.03
CA GLU A 221 50.61 -2.12 43.15
C GLU A 221 50.33 -2.80 44.50
N GLN A 222 49.29 -3.62 44.61
CA GLN A 222 49.06 -4.45 45.81
C GLN A 222 50.18 -5.46 46.02
N LEU A 223 50.62 -6.17 44.96
CA LEU A 223 51.75 -7.10 45.04
C LEU A 223 53.07 -6.38 45.40
N ALA A 224 53.30 -5.18 44.88
CA ALA A 224 54.47 -4.37 45.24
C ALA A 224 54.43 -3.92 46.72
N ARG A 225 53.25 -3.49 47.21
CA ARG A 225 53.05 -3.11 48.62
C ARG A 225 53.15 -4.31 49.56
N GLU A 226 52.62 -5.47 49.18
CA GLU A 226 52.73 -6.72 49.95
C GLU A 226 54.19 -7.22 50.01
N ALA A 227 54.93 -7.10 48.90
CA ALA A 227 56.37 -7.38 48.88
C ALA A 227 57.17 -6.39 49.74
N GLU A 228 56.82 -5.10 49.75
CA GLU A 228 57.44 -4.12 50.65
C GLU A 228 57.10 -4.37 52.12
N GLN A 229 55.84 -4.73 52.43
CA GLN A 229 55.44 -5.12 53.79
C GLN A 229 56.20 -6.37 54.24
N LYS A 230 56.29 -7.42 53.42
CA LYS A 230 57.07 -8.62 53.73
C LYS A 230 58.56 -8.33 53.92
N ALA A 231 59.15 -7.46 53.09
CA ALA A 231 60.54 -7.04 53.28
C ALA A 231 60.75 -6.29 54.61
N ARG A 232 59.78 -5.47 55.03
CA ARG A 232 59.79 -4.81 56.35
C ARG A 232 59.58 -5.80 57.51
N GLU A 233 58.65 -6.73 57.38
CA GLU A 233 58.38 -7.79 58.37
C GLU A 233 59.58 -8.73 58.54
N GLU A 234 60.25 -9.12 57.45
CA GLU A 234 61.51 -9.88 57.49
C GLU A 234 62.64 -9.06 58.15
N GLN A 235 62.73 -7.76 57.85
CA GLN A 235 63.73 -6.88 58.46
C GLN A 235 63.48 -6.67 59.97
N GLU A 236 62.22 -6.50 60.38
CA GLU A 236 61.82 -6.45 61.80
C GLU A 236 62.05 -7.79 62.50
N HIS A 237 61.74 -8.92 61.85
CA HIS A 237 62.01 -10.25 62.39
C HIS A 237 63.51 -10.48 62.58
N MET A 238 64.37 -10.06 61.63
CA MET A 238 65.82 -10.15 61.82
C MET A 238 66.32 -9.28 62.99
N VAL A 239 65.80 -8.06 63.15
CA VAL A 239 66.14 -7.20 64.30
C VAL A 239 65.66 -7.82 65.63
N GLN A 240 64.47 -8.43 65.65
CA GLN A 240 63.96 -9.14 66.82
C GLN A 240 64.74 -10.43 67.12
N GLU A 241 65.14 -11.22 66.11
CA GLU A 241 65.99 -12.40 66.32
C GLU A 241 67.39 -12.00 66.82
N GLU A 242 67.99 -10.94 66.28
CA GLU A 242 69.29 -10.47 66.74
C GLU A 242 69.22 -9.93 68.18
N ALA A 243 68.16 -9.19 68.54
CA ALA A 243 67.91 -8.78 69.91
C ALA A 243 67.70 -9.98 70.86
N LEU A 244 66.96 -11.01 70.43
CA LEU A 244 66.75 -12.23 71.20
C LEU A 244 68.03 -13.07 71.35
N ARG A 245 68.92 -13.06 70.35
CA ARG A 245 70.26 -13.66 70.44
C ARG A 245 71.10 -12.93 71.47
N ARG A 246 71.18 -11.59 71.40
CA ARG A 246 71.93 -10.79 72.38
C ARG A 246 71.42 -10.99 73.81
N GLN A 247 70.10 -11.03 74.03
CA GLN A 247 69.53 -11.37 75.34
C GLN A 247 69.93 -12.77 75.83
N LYS A 248 69.99 -13.77 74.94
CA LYS A 248 70.43 -15.14 75.29
C LYS A 248 71.94 -15.24 75.54
N GLU A 249 72.75 -14.44 74.84
CA GLU A 249 74.18 -14.32 75.08
C GLU A 249 74.45 -13.61 76.42
N GLU A 250 73.72 -12.55 76.75
CA GLU A 250 73.74 -11.90 78.07
C GLU A 250 73.26 -12.85 79.19
N GLU A 251 72.20 -13.63 78.97
CA GLU A 251 71.71 -14.64 79.92
C GLU A 251 72.71 -15.79 80.13
N GLN A 252 73.45 -16.20 79.08
CA GLN A 252 74.52 -17.19 79.19
C GLN A 252 75.73 -16.63 79.95
N LEU A 253 76.18 -15.41 79.63
CA LEU A 253 77.26 -14.73 80.34
C LEU A 253 76.92 -14.48 81.82
N ALA A 254 75.67 -14.16 82.14
CA ALA A 254 75.20 -14.03 83.52
C ALA A 254 75.28 -15.36 84.29
N LYS A 255 74.88 -16.48 83.67
CA LYS A 255 74.97 -17.83 84.27
C LYS A 255 76.42 -18.31 84.41
N GLU A 256 77.28 -18.02 83.43
CA GLU A 256 78.69 -18.37 83.49
C GLU A 256 79.41 -17.56 84.58
N ALA A 257 79.04 -16.29 84.78
CA ALA A 257 79.50 -15.48 85.91
C ALA A 257 78.97 -15.99 87.27
N GLU A 258 77.72 -16.46 87.35
CA GLU A 258 77.16 -17.07 88.55
C GLU A 258 77.87 -18.40 88.91
N GLU A 259 78.17 -19.25 87.91
CA GLU A 259 78.92 -20.50 88.11
C GLU A 259 80.38 -20.22 88.55
N LEU A 260 81.00 -19.15 88.04
CA LEU A 260 82.31 -18.67 88.50
C LEU A 260 82.27 -18.19 89.96
N ALA A 261 81.24 -17.40 90.33
CA ALA A 261 81.06 -16.92 91.70
C ALA A 261 80.86 -18.08 92.71
N GLN A 262 80.09 -19.11 92.32
CA GLN A 262 79.89 -20.31 93.13
C GLN A 262 81.21 -21.08 93.32
N LYS A 263 82.04 -21.22 92.28
CA LYS A 263 83.36 -21.88 92.39
C LYS A 263 84.32 -21.10 93.30
N THR A 264 84.37 -19.77 93.21
CA THR A 264 85.21 -18.98 94.14
C THR A 264 84.76 -19.11 95.59
N ALA A 265 83.45 -19.17 95.84
CA ALA A 265 82.89 -19.37 97.18
C ALA A 265 83.10 -20.79 97.74
N GLU A 266 83.36 -21.79 96.88
CA GLU A 266 83.74 -23.14 97.30
C GLU A 266 85.25 -23.26 97.59
N GLU A 267 86.11 -22.58 96.82
CA GLU A 267 87.56 -22.55 97.05
C GLU A 267 87.97 -21.81 98.34
N GLU A 268 87.30 -20.72 98.72
CA GLU A 268 87.58 -20.01 99.98
C GLU A 268 87.24 -20.87 101.21
N ARG A 269 86.13 -21.62 101.18
CA ARG A 269 85.66 -22.45 102.31
C ARG A 269 86.58 -23.62 102.67
N ILE A 270 87.56 -23.94 101.83
CA ILE A 270 88.56 -24.98 102.08
C ILE A 270 89.82 -24.43 102.77
N ARG A 271 90.02 -23.10 102.83
CA ARG A 271 91.23 -22.47 103.40
C ARG A 271 91.10 -21.96 104.84
N GLU A 272 89.90 -21.75 105.37
CA GLU A 272 89.68 -21.17 106.71
C GLU A 272 89.54 -22.21 107.86
N ALA A 273 90.02 -23.44 107.66
CA ALA A 273 89.88 -24.53 108.64
C ALA A 273 91.11 -24.72 109.56
N GLU A 274 92.11 -23.83 109.51
CA GLU A 274 93.37 -23.97 110.26
C GLU A 274 93.83 -22.61 110.85
N GLN A 275 93.89 -22.51 112.19
CA GLN A 275 94.31 -21.35 113.02
C GLN A 275 93.33 -20.13 113.05
N VAL A 276 93.29 -19.27 114.08
CA VAL A 276 93.36 -19.43 115.56
C VAL A 276 92.86 -18.12 116.24
N GLU A 277 92.25 -18.22 117.43
CA GLU A 277 92.01 -17.22 118.51
C GLU A 277 91.72 -15.70 118.27
N ILE A 278 90.67 -15.22 118.97
CA ILE A 278 90.58 -13.99 119.81
C ILE A 278 89.99 -12.65 119.27
N GLU A 279 89.24 -11.99 120.19
CA GLU A 279 88.86 -10.55 120.33
C GLU A 279 87.54 -9.93 119.77
N ARG A 280 87.20 -8.77 120.38
CA ARG A 280 86.01 -7.86 120.33
C ARG A 280 86.56 -6.40 120.41
N PRO A 281 85.78 -5.27 120.39
CA PRO A 281 84.33 -5.01 120.20
C PRO A 281 84.10 -4.19 118.88
N GLU A 282 83.27 -3.16 118.61
CA GLU A 282 82.31 -2.22 119.28
C GLU A 282 81.11 -1.96 118.31
N GLU A 283 79.85 -1.86 118.78
CA GLU A 283 79.00 -0.65 118.99
C GLU A 283 78.62 0.25 117.78
N GLY A 284 77.42 0.86 117.83
CA GLY A 284 76.85 1.80 116.83
C GLY A 284 75.90 1.16 115.81
N SER A 285 74.57 1.33 115.76
CA SER A 285 73.55 2.25 116.32
C SER A 285 73.01 3.35 115.35
N GLY A 286 71.76 3.14 114.87
CA GLY A 286 70.94 4.12 114.12
C GLY A 286 71.18 4.25 112.60
N ILE A 287 70.34 4.94 111.81
CA ILE A 287 68.99 5.50 112.08
C ILE A 287 68.28 5.85 110.73
N PHE A 288 67.01 5.42 110.53
CA PHE A 288 66.02 5.93 109.53
C PHE A 288 66.44 5.78 108.03
N VAL A 289 65.66 6.10 106.96
CA VAL A 289 64.53 7.02 106.70
C VAL A 289 63.48 6.41 105.73
N GLN A 290 62.24 6.92 105.73
CA GLN A 290 61.11 6.54 104.86
C GLN A 290 61.12 7.25 103.48
N ALA A 291 60.59 6.63 102.42
CA ALA A 291 59.92 7.33 101.31
C ALA A 291 59.08 6.40 100.38
N GLU A 292 57.75 6.52 100.47
CA GLU A 292 56.82 6.50 99.32
C GLU A 292 56.58 7.99 98.91
N PRO A 293 55.80 8.40 97.85
CA PRO A 293 54.74 7.67 97.12
C PRO A 293 54.55 8.04 95.61
N THR A 294 53.34 7.73 95.08
CA THR A 294 52.65 8.27 93.86
C THR A 294 53.25 7.92 92.48
N THR A 295 52.58 7.30 91.49
CA THR A 295 51.29 7.52 90.76
C THR A 295 51.18 8.81 89.94
N ILE A 296 50.81 8.72 88.66
CA ILE A 296 49.67 9.39 87.97
C ILE A 296 49.69 9.16 86.43
N GLU A 297 48.49 8.97 85.83
CA GLU A 297 48.02 9.11 84.41
C GLU A 297 48.89 8.63 83.21
N LEU A 298 48.39 7.97 82.16
CA LEU A 298 47.20 8.12 81.28
C LEU A 298 47.22 9.35 80.34
N ASN A 299 47.02 9.10 79.04
CA ASN A 299 46.45 10.03 78.07
C ASN A 299 46.01 9.23 76.83
N GLU A 300 44.70 9.19 76.59
CA GLU A 300 44.06 9.12 75.26
C GLU A 300 43.40 10.48 75.00
#